data_AF-A0A5B1QJ55-F1
#
_entry.id   AF-A0A5B1QJ55-F1
#
_cell.length_a   1.000
_cell.length_b   1.000
_cell.length_c   1.000
_cell.angle_alpha   90.00
_cell.angle_beta   90.00
_cell.angle_gamma   90.00
#
_symmetry.space_group_name_H-M   'P 1'
#
loop_
_entity.id
_entity.type
_entity.pdbx_description
1 polymer ?
#
loop_
_entity_poly.entity_id
_entity_poly.type
_entity_poly.pdbx_seq_one_letter_code
_entity_poly.pdbx_strand_id
1 'polypeptide(L)' 'MASSLPPPQTGYFFIALSLLLLFVGSYAVLFSAFLPPTGIFVLDMLARDTHYKYFALLIIPTTAYFVIANWVGWQYYSNS' A
#
# COMPACT_ATOMS: atom_id res chain seq x y z
N MET A 1 2.38 -33.00 -11.63
CA MET A 1 3.24 -31.93 -12.19
C MET A 1 3.66 -31.05 -11.03
N ALA A 2 4.93 -31.09 -10.60
CA ALA A 2 5.39 -30.23 -9.52
C ALA A 2 5.48 -28.79 -10.06
N SER A 3 4.65 -27.89 -9.54
CA SER A 3 4.75 -26.46 -9.81
C SER A 3 6.09 -25.98 -9.25
N SER A 4 6.97 -25.47 -10.13
CA SER A 4 8.19 -24.80 -9.70
C SER A 4 7.79 -23.56 -8.90
N LEU A 5 7.98 -23.61 -7.58
CA LEU A 5 7.72 -22.46 -6.72
C LEU A 5 8.62 -21.29 -7.17
N PRO A 6 8.08 -20.06 -7.22
CA PRO A 6 8.90 -18.91 -7.58
C PRO A 6 10.08 -18.77 -6.60
N PRO A 7 11.23 -18.28 -7.06
CA PRO A 7 12.40 -18.14 -6.22
C PRO A 7 12.12 -17.17 -5.06
N PRO A 8 12.72 -17.39 -3.88
CA PRO A 8 12.47 -16.59 -2.67
C PRO A 8 12.78 -15.10 -2.86
N GLN A 9 13.67 -14.76 -3.79
CA GLN A 9 13.99 -13.40 -4.23
C GLN A 9 12.75 -12.61 -4.66
N THR A 10 11.82 -13.27 -5.35
CA THR A 10 10.55 -12.67 -5.78
C THR A 10 9.71 -12.27 -4.58
N GLY A 11 9.64 -13.14 -3.55
CA GLY A 11 8.93 -12.83 -2.30
C GLY A 11 9.55 -11.65 -1.56
N TYR A 12 10.88 -11.61 -1.44
CA TYR A 12 11.57 -10.47 -0.82
C TYR A 12 11.37 -9.17 -1.58
N PHE A 13 11.34 -9.21 -2.91
CA PHE A 13 11.04 -8.04 -3.74
C PHE A 13 9.65 -7.48 -3.45
N PHE A 14 8.63 -8.35 -3.37
CA PHE A 14 7.27 -7.92 -3.02
C PHE A 14 7.20 -7.32 -1.61
N ILE A 15 7.84 -7.94 -0.62
CA ILE A 15 7.88 -7.42 0.75
C ILE A 15 8.55 -6.04 0.78
N ALA A 16 9.69 -5.88 0.10
CA ALA A 16 10.41 -4.61 0.04
C ALA A 16 9.55 -3.52 -0.64
N LEU A 17 8.88 -3.85 -1.75
CA LEU A 17 7.97 -2.94 -2.44
C LEU A 17 6.79 -2.53 -1.55
N SER A 18 6.19 -3.49 -0.84
CA SER A 18 5.07 -3.23 0.08
C SER A 18 5.50 -2.32 1.24
N LEU A 19 6.69 -2.54 1.81
CA LEU A 19 7.23 -1.67 2.86
C LEU A 19 7.50 -0.26 2.32
N LEU A 20 8.10 -0.14 1.14
CA LEU A 20 8.35 1.16 0.51
C LEU A 20 7.04 1.92 0.29
N LEU A 21 6.03 1.28 -0.29
CA LEU A 21 4.72 1.88 -0.50
C LEU A 21 4.04 2.26 0.83
N LEU A 22 4.17 1.44 1.86
CA LEU A 22 3.64 1.73 3.19
C LEU A 22 4.30 2.99 3.77
N PHE A 23 5.63 3.09 3.74
CA PHE A 23 6.35 4.25 4.28
C PHE A 23 6.06 5.52 3.49
N VAL A 24 6.14 5.47 2.16
CA VAL A 24 5.87 6.63 1.30
C VAL A 24 4.40 7.07 1.41
N GLY A 25 3.45 6.13 1.37
CA GLY A 25 2.03 6.42 1.52
C GLY A 25 1.69 6.97 2.90
N SER A 26 2.24 6.39 3.96
CA SER A 26 2.04 6.89 5.33
C SER A 26 2.61 8.29 5.51
N TYR A 27 3.81 8.57 4.96
CA TYR A 27 4.37 9.92 4.94
C TYR A 27 3.43 10.88 4.20
N ALA A 28 3.04 10.54 2.97
CA ALA A 28 2.22 11.41 2.12
C ALA A 28 0.87 11.76 2.74
N VAL A 29 0.22 10.78 3.37
CA VAL A 29 -1.18 10.90 3.81
C VAL A 29 -1.31 11.34 5.27
N LEU A 30 -0.43 10.87 6.16
CA LEU A 30 -0.57 11.07 7.61
C LEU A 30 0.46 12.06 8.18
N PHE A 31 1.72 11.95 7.77
CA PHE A 31 2.81 12.67 8.44
C PHE A 31 3.24 13.97 7.75
N SER A 32 3.02 14.11 6.44
CA SER A 32 3.38 15.28 5.63
C SER A 32 2.81 16.60 6.15
N ALA A 33 1.64 16.55 6.79
CA ALA A 33 0.98 17.71 7.38
C ALA A 33 1.66 18.24 8.66
N PHE A 34 2.47 17.41 9.34
CA PHE A 34 3.07 17.72 10.64
C PHE A 34 4.59 17.87 10.58
N LEU A 35 5.22 17.37 9.52
CA LEU A 35 6.68 17.38 9.35
C LEU A 35 7.10 18.52 8.41
N PRO A 36 8.28 19.11 8.62
CA PRO A 36 8.86 20.04 7.66
C PRO A 36 9.21 19.35 6.33
N PRO A 37 9.39 20.11 5.23
CA PRO A 37 9.81 19.58 3.94
C PRO A 37 11.11 18.78 4.05
N THR A 38 11.16 17.68 3.33
CA THR A 38 12.30 16.74 3.35
C THR A 38 13.43 17.19 2.44
N GLY A 39 13.18 18.11 1.50
CA GLY A 39 14.13 18.52 0.46
C GLY A 39 14.18 17.55 -0.72
N ILE A 40 13.47 16.43 -0.65
CA ILE A 40 13.33 15.49 -1.77
C ILE A 40 12.15 15.94 -2.61
N PHE A 41 12.41 16.35 -3.85
CA PHE A 41 11.42 16.96 -4.75
C PHE A 41 10.10 16.18 -4.84
N VAL A 42 10.17 14.86 -5.00
CA VAL A 42 8.97 14.01 -5.15
C VAL A 42 8.13 13.96 -3.87
N LEU A 43 8.78 13.82 -2.71
CA LEU A 43 8.10 13.77 -1.41
C LEU A 43 7.50 15.13 -1.05
N ASP A 44 8.22 16.22 -1.33
CA ASP A 44 7.76 17.58 -1.07
C ASP A 44 6.62 18.00 -2.01
N MET A 45 6.61 17.50 -3.25
CA MET A 45 5.49 17.67 -4.18
C MET A 45 4.23 16.99 -3.64
N LEU A 46 4.35 15.75 -3.14
CA LEU A 46 3.26 15.01 -2.52
C LEU A 46 2.73 15.70 -1.25
N ALA A 47 3.63 16.20 -0.39
CA ALA A 47 3.27 16.89 0.84
C ALA A 47 2.53 18.22 0.61
N ARG A 48 2.78 18.88 -0.52
CA ARG A 48 2.13 20.15 -0.90
C ARG A 48 0.81 19.94 -1.63
N ASP A 49 0.44 18.71 -1.95
CA ASP A 49 -0.83 18.43 -2.60
C ASP A 49 -1.99 18.61 -1.63
N THR A 50 -2.86 19.57 -1.93
CA THR A 50 -4.02 19.91 -1.09
C THR A 50 -5.32 19.25 -1.55
N HIS A 51 -5.34 18.56 -2.70
CA HIS A 51 -6.55 17.99 -3.28
C HIS A 51 -7.00 16.68 -2.60
N TYR A 52 -6.08 15.93 -1.99
CA TYR A 52 -6.36 14.59 -1.47
C TYR A 52 -6.60 14.52 0.04
N LYS A 53 -7.08 15.59 0.68
CA LYS A 53 -7.32 15.64 2.14
C LYS A 53 -8.25 14.54 2.67
N TYR A 54 -9.17 14.04 1.84
CA TYR A 54 -10.10 12.96 2.21
C TYR A 54 -9.61 11.57 1.84
N PHE A 55 -8.46 11.45 1.16
CA PHE A 55 -7.92 10.16 0.76
C PHE A 55 -7.62 9.28 1.97
N ALA A 56 -7.13 9.85 3.08
CA ALA A 56 -6.93 9.16 4.35
C ALA A 56 -8.21 8.46 4.85
N LEU A 57 -9.35 9.15 4.78
CA LEU A 57 -10.64 8.61 5.19
C LEU A 57 -11.14 7.54 4.21
N LEU A 58 -10.92 7.74 2.91
CA LEU A 58 -11.31 6.79 1.86
C LEU A 58 -10.43 5.53 1.83
N ILE A 59 -9.21 5.57 2.38
CA ILE A 59 -8.34 4.38 2.54
C ILE A 59 -9.03 3.32 3.41
N ILE A 60 -9.78 3.71 4.44
CA ILE A 60 -10.43 2.78 5.37
C ILE A 60 -11.43 1.86 4.63
N PRO A 61 -12.49 2.37 3.97
CA PRO A 61 -13.45 1.51 3.29
C PRO A 61 -12.85 0.79 2.07
N THR A 62 -11.92 1.43 1.34
CA THR A 62 -11.31 0.79 0.17
C THR A 62 -10.40 -0.37 0.56
N THR A 63 -9.55 -0.20 1.58
CA THR A 63 -8.67 -1.28 2.08
C THR A 63 -9.51 -2.41 2.68
N ALA A 64 -10.52 -2.08 3.48
CA ALA A 64 -11.44 -3.07 4.03
C ALA A 64 -12.12 -3.89 2.92
N TYR A 65 -12.63 -3.22 1.89
CA TYR A 65 -13.24 -3.89 0.74
C TYR A 65 -12.27 -4.85 0.05
N PHE A 66 -11.04 -4.41 -0.25
CA PHE A 66 -10.03 -5.26 -0.88
C PHE A 66 -9.68 -6.49 -0.03
N VAL A 67 -9.49 -6.33 1.28
CA VAL A 67 -9.19 -7.43 2.20
C VAL A 67 -10.34 -8.42 2.27
N ILE A 68 -11.58 -7.93 2.38
CA ILE A 68 -12.78 -8.76 2.42
C ILE A 68 -12.93 -9.52 1.10
N ALA A 69 -12.81 -8.86 -0.05
CA ALA A 69 -12.92 -9.50 -1.36
C ALA A 69 -11.83 -10.57 -1.57
N ASN A 70 -10.59 -10.30 -1.14
CA ASN A 70 -9.50 -11.27 -1.19
C ASN A 70 -9.80 -12.49 -0.31
N TRP A 71 -10.22 -12.28 0.94
CA TRP A 71 -10.56 -13.36 1.86
C TRP A 71 -11.73 -14.19 1.32
N VAL A 72 -12.85 -13.54 0.97
CA VAL A 72 -14.02 -14.23 0.42
C VAL A 72 -13.68 -15.00 -0.86
N GLY A 73 -12.87 -14.40 -1.75
CA GLY A 73 -12.38 -15.08 -2.95
C GLY A 73 -11.56 -16.34 -2.64
N TRP A 74 -10.68 -16.28 -1.63
CA TRP A 74 -9.93 -17.45 -1.16
C TRP A 74 -10.85 -18.53 -0.57
N GLN A 75 -11.89 -18.15 0.18
CA GLN A 75 -12.87 -19.10 0.72
C GLN A 75 -13.60 -19.86 -0.39
N TYR A 76 -14.00 -19.17 -1.47
CA TYR A 76 -14.62 -19.84 -2.61
C TYR A 76 -13.63 -20.74 -3.35
N TYR A 77 -12.39 -20.28 -3.58
CA TYR A 77 -11.36 -21.09 -4.23
C TYR A 77 -11.02 -22.37 -3.46
N SER A 78 -10.93 -22.29 -2.13
CA SER A 78 -10.55 -23.41 -1.27
C SER A 78 -11.67 -24.42 -0.99
N ASN A 79 -12.94 -24.01 -1.08
CA ASN A 79 -14.11 -24.85 -0.76
C ASN A 79 -14.88 -25.32 -2.02
N SER A 80 -14.37 -25.02 -3.22
CA SER A 80 -14.89 -25.52 -4.51
C SER A 80 -14.05 -26.70 -4.99
#